data_AF-A0A9D3P7I4-F1
#
_entry.id   AF-A0A9D3P7I4-F1
#
_cell.length_a   1.000
_cell.length_b   1.000
_cell.length_c   1.000
_cell.angle_alpha   90.00
_cell.angle_beta   90.00
_cell.angle_gamma   90.00
#
_symmetry.space_group_name_H-M   'P 1'
#
loop_
_entity.id
_entity.type
_entity.pdbx_description
1 polymer ?
#
loop_
_entity_poly.entity_id
_entity_poly.type
_entity_poly.pdbx_seq_one_letter_code
_entity_poly.pdbx_strand_id
1 'polypeptide(L)'
;MPSQSEQRVRNTIVQREKDKTEGAEKRTGKLAHMERIRKVSYRPEFEEASQTGFAKALLRQELVRQRETKLAHVALILVRREALRRVLEEERQLYAKEFSQKGLAIFQQRI
;
A
#
# COMPACT_ATOMS: atom_id res chain seq x y z
N MET A 1 47.43 -48.94 44.09
CA MET A 1 47.20 -48.97 42.62
C MET A 1 45.75 -49.37 42.41
N PRO A 2 44.94 -48.59 41.67
CA PRO A 2 43.55 -48.95 41.43
C PRO A 2 43.48 -50.29 40.67
N SER A 3 42.49 -51.10 41.02
CA SER A 3 42.30 -52.41 40.39
C SER A 3 41.83 -52.26 38.94
N GLN A 4 42.15 -53.24 38.07
CA GLN A 4 41.77 -53.19 36.65
C GLN A 4 40.26 -53.02 36.43
N SER A 5 39.43 -53.47 37.38
CA SER A 5 37.97 -53.30 37.37
C SER A 5 37.54 -51.86 37.65
N GLU A 6 38.15 -51.19 38.63
CA GLU A 6 37.87 -49.78 38.95
C GLU A 6 38.20 -48.85 37.77
N GLN A 7 39.28 -49.15 37.04
CA GLN A 7 39.71 -48.35 35.90
C GLN A 7 38.75 -48.49 34.70
N ARG A 8 38.16 -49.68 34.50
CA ARG A 8 37.10 -49.91 33.47
C ARG A 8 35.80 -49.17 33.79
N VAL A 9 35.41 -49.10 35.06
CA VAL A 9 34.19 -48.37 35.49
C VAL A 9 34.38 -46.87 35.30
N ARG A 10 35.55 -46.32 35.65
CA ARG A 10 35.85 -44.90 35.40
C ARG A 10 35.83 -44.55 33.91
N ASN A 11 36.41 -45.41 33.06
CA ASN A 11 36.41 -45.17 31.61
C ASN A 11 35.00 -45.21 31.01
N THR A 12 34.13 -46.11 31.47
CA THR A 12 32.73 -46.16 30.97
C THR A 12 31.89 -44.96 31.42
N ILE A 13 32.13 -44.43 32.61
CA ILE A 13 31.48 -43.18 33.09
C ILE A 13 31.92 -42.00 32.23
N VAL A 14 33.24 -41.84 32.01
CA VAL A 14 33.79 -40.76 31.18
C VAL A 14 33.28 -40.84 29.74
N GLN A 15 33.17 -42.05 29.17
CA GLN A 15 32.64 -42.24 27.82
C GLN A 15 31.17 -41.82 27.73
N ARG A 16 30.35 -42.22 28.72
CA ARG A 16 28.94 -41.81 28.78
C ARG A 16 28.75 -40.30 28.94
N GLU A 17 29.63 -39.62 29.66
CA GLU A 17 29.59 -38.17 29.77
C GLU A 17 29.96 -37.48 28.44
N LYS A 18 31.00 -37.98 27.75
CA LYS A 18 31.37 -37.50 26.41
C LYS A 18 30.25 -37.70 25.39
N ASP A 19 29.60 -38.86 25.40
CA ASP A 19 28.48 -39.16 24.51
C ASP A 19 27.27 -38.25 24.79
N LYS A 20 27.03 -37.90 26.07
CA LYS A 20 25.98 -36.95 26.46
C LYS A 20 26.29 -35.53 25.98
N THR A 21 27.52 -35.06 26.14
CA THR A 21 27.93 -33.72 25.69
C THR A 21 27.88 -33.63 24.17
N GLU A 22 28.38 -34.64 23.46
CA GLU A 22 28.33 -34.70 21.99
C GLU A 22 26.89 -34.77 21.48
N GLY A 23 26.02 -35.52 22.16
CA GLY A 23 24.59 -35.58 21.87
C GLY A 23 23.89 -34.24 22.09
N ALA A 24 24.27 -33.49 23.13
CA ALA A 24 23.75 -32.15 23.40
C ALA A 24 24.19 -31.14 22.34
N GLU A 25 25.48 -31.13 21.97
CA GLU A 25 26.03 -30.27 20.92
C GLU A 25 25.40 -30.52 19.54
N LYS A 26 25.17 -31.79 19.19
CA LYS A 26 24.45 -32.14 17.95
C LYS A 26 23.01 -31.61 17.95
N ARG A 27 22.34 -31.61 19.11
CA ARG A 27 20.96 -31.07 19.24
C ARG A 27 20.94 -29.55 19.14
N THR A 28 21.86 -28.86 19.81
CA THR A 28 21.97 -27.39 19.72
C THR A 28 22.34 -26.95 18.31
N GLY A 29 23.25 -27.66 17.64
CA GLY A 29 23.59 -27.42 16.23
C GLY A 29 22.40 -27.58 15.29
N LYS A 30 21.59 -28.64 15.48
CA LYS A 30 20.35 -28.84 14.71
C LYS A 30 19.32 -27.73 14.94
N LEU A 31 19.12 -27.32 16.19
CA LEU A 31 18.20 -26.22 16.52
C LEU A 31 18.65 -24.90 15.89
N ALA A 32 19.93 -24.55 15.99
CA ALA A 32 20.48 -23.34 15.39
C ALA A 32 20.36 -23.36 13.85
N HIS A 33 20.53 -24.53 13.22
CA HIS A 33 20.34 -24.68 11.78
C HIS A 33 18.87 -24.48 11.37
N MET A 34 17.93 -25.07 12.12
CA MET A 34 16.50 -24.89 11.90
C MET A 34 16.07 -23.43 12.09
N GLU A 35 16.60 -22.73 13.08
CA GLU A 35 16.34 -21.30 13.28
C GLU A 35 16.88 -20.44 12.13
N ARG A 36 18.06 -20.77 11.57
CA ARG A 36 18.59 -20.09 10.39
C ARG A 36 17.71 -20.30 9.17
N ILE A 37 17.30 -21.55 8.90
CA ILE A 37 16.38 -21.86 7.80
C ILE A 37 15.08 -21.07 7.96
N ARG A 38 14.53 -21.07 9.18
CA ARG A 38 13.32 -20.31 9.51
C ARG A 38 13.50 -18.81 9.23
N LYS A 39 14.58 -18.19 9.69
CA LYS A 39 14.82 -16.76 9.42
C LYS A 39 14.94 -16.45 7.93
N VAL A 40 15.51 -17.35 7.13
CA VAL A 40 15.63 -17.17 5.68
C VAL A 40 14.29 -17.38 4.96
N SER A 41 13.42 -18.27 5.41
CA SER A 41 12.12 -18.51 4.76
C SER A 41 11.10 -17.41 5.03
N TYR A 42 11.02 -16.89 6.26
CA TYR A 42 10.01 -15.89 6.63
C TYR A 42 10.30 -14.48 6.08
N ARG A 43 11.57 -14.15 5.80
CA ARG A 43 11.97 -12.84 5.29
C ARG A 43 11.41 -12.53 3.89
N PRO A 44 11.57 -13.39 2.86
CA PRO A 44 11.02 -13.12 1.53
C PRO A 44 9.49 -13.12 1.55
N GLU A 45 8.83 -14.00 2.32
CA GLU A 45 7.38 -14.01 2.47
C GLU A 45 6.85 -12.67 3.03
N PHE A 46 7.55 -12.10 4.02
CA PHE A 46 7.21 -10.79 4.57
C PHE A 46 7.49 -9.64 3.59
N GLU A 47 8.63 -9.68 2.90
CA GLU A 47 8.98 -8.66 1.90
C GLU A 47 7.97 -8.66 0.74
N GLU A 48 7.55 -9.83 0.22
CA GLU A 48 6.51 -9.96 -0.80
C GLU A 48 5.13 -9.48 -0.31
N ALA A 49 4.74 -9.83 0.91
CA ALA A 49 3.49 -9.33 1.52
C ALA A 49 3.51 -7.80 1.68
N SER A 50 4.67 -7.22 2.04
CA SER A 50 4.83 -5.78 2.17
C SER A 50 4.76 -5.04 0.83
N GLN A 51 5.40 -5.58 -0.21
CA GLN A 51 5.43 -4.98 -1.55
C GLN A 51 4.06 -5.04 -2.23
N THR A 52 3.35 -6.17 -2.09
CA THR A 52 2.00 -6.32 -2.65
C THR A 52 0.99 -5.41 -1.93
N GLY A 53 1.12 -5.24 -0.61
CA GLY A 53 0.35 -4.26 0.17
C GLY A 53 0.63 -2.82 -0.28
N PHE A 54 1.90 -2.47 -0.46
CA PHE A 54 2.32 -1.15 -0.90
C PHE A 54 1.83 -0.82 -2.33
N ALA A 55 1.97 -1.75 -3.28
CA ALA A 55 1.47 -1.58 -4.64
C ALA A 55 -0.06 -1.37 -4.67
N LYS A 56 -0.82 -2.13 -3.87
CA LYS A 56 -2.27 -1.94 -3.74
C LYS A 56 -2.62 -0.57 -3.15
N ALA A 57 -1.85 -0.09 -2.17
CA ALA A 57 -2.06 1.23 -1.57
C ALA A 57 -1.79 2.35 -2.59
N LEU A 58 -0.71 2.25 -3.37
CA LEU A 58 -0.39 3.20 -4.44
C LEU A 58 -1.48 3.25 -5.51
N LEU A 59 -1.94 2.10 -6.00
CA LEU A 59 -3.03 2.02 -6.98
C LEU A 59 -4.32 2.67 -6.46
N ARG A 60 -4.66 2.45 -5.18
CA ARG A 60 -5.81 3.10 -4.55
C ARG A 60 -5.63 4.62 -4.49
N GLN A 61 -4.46 5.09 -4.10
CA GLN A 61 -4.16 6.52 -4.03
C GLN A 61 -4.26 7.19 -5.41
N GLU A 62 -3.76 6.52 -6.44
CA GLU A 62 -3.84 7.01 -7.82
C GLU A 62 -5.28 7.06 -8.33
N LEU A 63 -6.10 6.03 -8.05
CA LEU A 63 -7.53 6.02 -8.37
C LEU A 63 -8.29 7.14 -7.65
N VAL A 64 -7.97 7.43 -6.38
CA VAL A 64 -8.57 8.54 -5.64
C VAL A 64 -8.20 9.87 -6.29
N ARG A 65 -6.91 10.09 -6.59
CA ARG A 65 -6.46 11.30 -7.29
C ARG A 65 -7.16 11.50 -8.63
N GLN A 66 -7.31 10.44 -9.43
CA GLN A 66 -8.03 10.51 -10.71
C GLN A 66 -9.52 10.86 -10.54
N ARG A 67 -10.16 10.42 -9.47
CA ARG A 67 -11.56 10.79 -9.18
C ARG A 67 -11.66 12.24 -8.75
N GLU A 68 -10.77 12.69 -7.86
CA GLU A 68 -10.71 14.08 -7.41
C GLU A 68 -10.46 15.05 -8.58
N THR A 69 -9.53 14.73 -9.49
CA THR A 69 -9.27 15.57 -10.65
C THR A 69 -10.46 15.64 -11.60
N LYS A 70 -11.18 14.53 -11.81
CA LYS A 70 -12.42 14.51 -12.59
C LYS A 70 -13.50 15.37 -11.96
N LEU A 71 -13.69 15.27 -10.64
CA LEU A 71 -14.66 16.10 -9.91
C LEU A 71 -14.31 17.59 -9.99
N ALA A 72 -13.03 17.93 -9.82
CA ALA A 72 -12.55 19.30 -9.96
C ALA A 72 -12.78 19.85 -11.39
N HIS A 73 -12.55 19.02 -12.41
CA HIS A 73 -12.82 19.40 -13.79
C HIS A 73 -14.31 19.67 -14.05
N VAL A 74 -15.20 18.81 -13.53
CA VAL A 74 -16.65 19.01 -13.64
C VAL A 74 -17.08 20.29 -12.91
N ALA A 75 -16.59 20.53 -11.70
CA ALA A 75 -16.87 21.75 -10.96
C ALA A 75 -16.44 23.00 -11.73
N LEU A 76 -15.23 22.98 -12.32
CA LEU A 76 -14.74 24.08 -13.16
C LEU A 76 -15.62 24.31 -14.39
N ILE A 77 -16.09 23.25 -15.05
CA ILE A 77 -17.03 23.36 -16.18
C ILE A 77 -18.33 24.04 -15.74
N LEU A 78 -18.89 23.66 -14.60
CA LEU A 78 -20.13 24.26 -14.10
C LEU A 78 -19.96 25.75 -13.80
N VAL A 79 -18.88 26.12 -13.12
CA VAL A 79 -18.56 27.53 -12.83
C VAL A 79 -18.40 28.33 -14.12
N ARG A 80 -17.67 27.80 -15.11
CA ARG A 80 -17.49 28.45 -16.41
C ARG A 80 -18.81 28.58 -17.17
N ARG A 81 -19.67 27.57 -17.15
CA ARG A 81 -21.00 27.63 -17.77
C ARG A 81 -21.88 28.68 -17.12
N GLU A 82 -21.83 28.80 -15.80
CA GLU A 82 -22.59 29.83 -15.08
C GLU A 82 -22.06 31.23 -15.38
N ALA A 83 -20.73 31.43 -15.37
CA ALA A 83 -20.12 32.69 -15.75
C ALA A 83 -20.48 33.09 -17.20
N LEU A 84 -20.42 32.14 -18.13
CA LEU A 84 -20.82 32.37 -19.53
C LEU A 84 -22.31 32.76 -19.64
N ARG A 85 -23.19 32.08 -18.89
CA ARG A 85 -24.62 32.43 -18.87
C ARG A 85 -24.86 33.87 -18.41
N ARG A 86 -24.14 34.34 -17.38
CA ARG A 86 -24.25 35.71 -16.89
C ARG A 86 -23.83 36.73 -17.96
N VAL A 87 -22.68 36.51 -18.59
CA VAL A 87 -22.19 37.40 -19.67
C VAL A 87 -23.18 37.45 -20.83
N LEU A 88 -23.68 36.29 -21.28
CA LEU A 88 -24.67 36.24 -22.37
C LEU A 88 -25.99 36.91 -22.00
N GLU A 89 -26.39 36.84 -20.73
CA GLU A 89 -27.59 37.50 -20.23
C GLU A 89 -27.43 39.02 -20.18
N GLU A 90 -26.26 39.51 -19.75
CA GLU A 90 -25.90 40.93 -19.80
C GLU A 90 -25.91 41.45 -21.24
N GLU A 91 -25.27 40.75 -22.17
CA GLU A 91 -25.27 41.10 -23.60
C GLU A 91 -26.69 41.11 -24.17
N ARG A 92 -27.50 40.10 -23.86
CA ARG A 92 -28.90 40.04 -24.28
C ARG A 92 -29.70 41.24 -23.79
N GLN A 93 -29.48 41.68 -22.54
CA GLN A 93 -30.15 42.87 -22.00
C GLN A 93 -29.71 44.15 -22.69
N LEU A 94 -28.41 44.28 -23.00
CA LEU A 94 -27.88 45.41 -23.78
C LEU A 94 -28.52 45.46 -25.16
N TYR A 95 -28.53 44.35 -25.89
CA TYR A 95 -29.17 44.28 -27.20
C TYR A 95 -30.66 44.55 -27.13
N ALA A 96 -31.37 44.03 -26.12
CA ALA A 96 -32.79 44.31 -25.96
C ALA A 96 -33.08 45.82 -25.81
N LYS A 97 -32.23 46.54 -25.07
CA LYS A 97 -32.31 48.00 -24.94
C LYS A 97 -32.05 48.68 -26.29
N GLU A 98 -30.99 48.32 -26.99
CA GLU A 98 -30.65 48.90 -28.30
C GLU A 98 -31.74 48.66 -29.35
N PHE A 99 -32.33 47.46 -29.40
CA PHE A 99 -33.44 47.15 -30.30
C PHE A 99 -34.69 47.97 -29.94
N SER A 100 -35.01 48.10 -28.65
CA SER A 100 -36.16 48.88 -28.20
C SER A 100 -36.07 50.35 -28.62
N GLN A 101 -34.87 50.94 -28.62
CA GLN A 101 -34.62 52.30 -29.09
C GLN A 101 -34.88 52.46 -30.59
N LYS A 102 -34.74 51.39 -31.36
CA LYS A 102 -35.03 51.33 -32.81
C LYS A 102 -36.48 50.94 -33.09
N GLY A 103 -37.32 50.78 -32.08
CA GLY A 103 -38.71 50.28 -32.23
C GLY A 103 -38.79 48.79 -32.60
N LEU A 104 -37.71 48.04 -32.38
CA LEU A 104 -37.60 46.61 -32.67
C LEU A 104 -37.54 45.80 -31.36
N ALA A 105 -37.81 44.50 -31.44
CA ALA A 105 -37.74 43.60 -30.29
C ALA A 105 -37.05 42.28 -30.64
N ILE A 106 -36.35 41.71 -29.67
CA ILE A 106 -35.77 40.36 -29.78
C ILE A 106 -36.90 39.34 -29.64
N PHE A 107 -37.00 38.43 -30.61
CA PHE A 107 -37.95 37.32 -30.54
C PHE A 107 -37.67 36.44 -29.32
N GLN A 108 -38.67 36.27 -28.46
CA GLN A 108 -38.60 35.36 -27.32
C GLN A 108 -39.36 34.08 -27.65
N GLN A 109 -38.65 32.98 -27.72
CA GLN A 109 -39.26 31.66 -27.86
C GLN A 109 -40.02 31.34 -26.57
N ARG A 110 -41.33 31.10 -26.64
CA ARG A 110 -42.12 30.64 -25.50
C ARG A 110 -41.79 29.16 -25.28
N ILE A 111 -41.33 28.83 -24.08
CA ILE A 111 -41.07 27.46 -23.61
C ILE A 111 -42.30 27.00 -22.82
#